data_AF-A0A1J4V6V3-F1
#
_entry.id   AF-A0A1J4V6V3-F1
#
_cell.length_a   1.000
_cell.length_b   1.000
_cell.length_c   1.000
_cell.angle_alpha   90.00
_cell.angle_beta   90.00
_cell.angle_gamma   90.00
#
_symmetry.space_group_name_H-M   'P 1'
#
loop_
_entity.id
_entity.type
_entity.pdbx_description
1 polymer ?
#
loop_
_entity_poly.entity_id
_entity_poly.type
_entity_poly.pdbx_seq_one_letter_code
_entity_poly.pdbx_strand_id
1 'polypeptide(L)'
;MIDLHTHTLLSDGELLPTELARRAQEKGYKVIGITDHVDSSNVDFVIPRIINACKDINKNWKIKAIPGVEITHMPLELIKSTVKFVRSIGIKLVLVHGETIVEPVIKGTNKESLLSGINILTHPGLITLEDAKLAASKNIYLEITARKGHSLSNGHVVKMARMSGAKLVLNTDSHTPENLITKDFAEKVLLGAGLDKKEIAQVFKNSEELAAGLA
;
A
#
# COMPACT_ATOMS: atom_id res chain seq x y z
N MET A 1 -15.00 -0.50 2.36
CA MET A 1 -13.74 -0.45 1.58
C MET A 1 -12.57 -0.74 2.52
N ILE A 2 -11.46 -1.28 2.00
CA ILE A 2 -10.19 -1.44 2.72
C ILE A 2 -9.14 -0.71 1.88
N ASP A 3 -8.30 0.06 2.54
CA ASP A 3 -7.21 0.80 1.92
C ASP A 3 -6.01 0.76 2.85
N LEU A 4 -4.89 0.23 2.38
CA LEU A 4 -3.71 -0.06 3.19
C LEU A 4 -2.52 0.81 2.80
N HIS A 5 -2.73 1.83 1.96
CA HIS A 5 -1.69 2.75 1.53
C HIS A 5 -2.21 4.19 1.60
N THR A 6 -1.95 4.87 2.71
CA THR A 6 -2.33 6.26 2.94
C THR A 6 -1.31 7.00 3.82
N HIS A 7 -1.18 8.31 3.60
CA HIS A 7 -0.14 9.16 4.19
C HIS A 7 -0.74 10.28 5.04
N THR A 8 0.05 10.76 6.00
CA THR A 8 -0.35 11.75 6.99
C THR A 8 0.74 12.82 7.14
N LEU A 9 0.53 13.78 8.03
CA LEU A 9 1.52 14.80 8.41
C LEU A 9 2.82 14.23 9.02
N LEU A 10 2.92 12.91 9.20
CA LEU A 10 4.14 12.25 9.66
C LEU A 10 5.14 11.99 8.52
N SER A 11 4.71 12.09 7.27
CA SER A 11 5.58 12.28 6.09
C SER A 11 5.16 13.52 5.30
N ASP A 12 4.27 13.35 4.33
CA ASP A 12 3.95 14.28 3.26
C ASP A 12 2.45 14.30 2.92
N GLY A 13 1.63 13.62 3.72
CA GLY A 13 0.18 13.79 3.71
C GLY A 13 -0.24 15.08 4.41
N GLU A 14 -1.45 15.54 4.11
CA GLU A 14 -1.98 16.82 4.61
C GLU A 14 -2.78 16.69 5.92
N LEU A 15 -3.07 15.46 6.35
CA LEU A 15 -3.98 15.17 7.45
C LEU A 15 -3.27 14.53 8.64
N LEU A 16 -3.79 14.78 9.84
CA LEU A 16 -3.45 13.96 11.00
C LEU A 16 -3.99 12.52 10.81
N PRO A 17 -3.33 11.48 11.34
CA PRO A 17 -3.82 10.10 11.22
C PRO A 17 -5.28 9.92 11.69
N THR A 18 -5.64 10.58 12.80
CA THR A 18 -6.98 10.56 13.37
C THR A 18 -8.01 11.24 12.45
N GLU A 19 -7.66 12.36 11.81
CA GLU A 19 -8.56 13.03 10.87
C GLU A 19 -8.76 12.21 9.59
N LEU A 20 -7.67 11.66 9.05
CA LEU A 20 -7.68 10.79 7.88
C LEU A 20 -8.61 9.58 8.12
N ALA A 21 -8.44 8.88 9.24
CA ALA A 21 -9.29 7.76 9.60
C ALA A 21 -10.76 8.17 9.80
N ARG A 22 -11.05 9.36 10.34
CA ARG A 22 -12.42 9.85 10.51
C ARG A 22 -13.09 10.07 9.16
N ARG A 23 -12.41 10.73 8.23
CA ARG A 23 -12.90 11.00 6.86
C ARG A 23 -13.10 9.70 6.08
N ALA A 24 -12.18 8.74 6.21
CA ALA A 24 -12.32 7.42 5.63
C ALA A 24 -13.53 6.67 6.19
N GLN A 25 -13.78 6.71 7.51
CA GLN A 25 -14.96 6.10 8.12
C GLN A 25 -16.26 6.68 7.53
N GLU A 26 -16.35 8.00 7.36
CA GLU A 26 -17.53 8.64 6.75
C GLU A 26 -17.73 8.23 5.28
N LYS A 27 -16.66 7.89 4.56
CA LYS A 27 -16.73 7.34 3.20
C LYS A 27 -17.01 5.83 3.15
N GLY A 28 -17.22 5.17 4.29
CA GLY A 28 -17.55 3.74 4.37
C GLY A 28 -16.35 2.80 4.37
N TYR A 29 -15.17 3.27 4.78
CA TYR A 29 -14.01 2.42 4.99
C TYR A 29 -14.20 1.57 6.26
N LYS A 30 -13.81 0.31 6.18
CA LYS A 30 -13.80 -0.64 7.30
C LYS A 30 -12.42 -0.73 7.94
N VAL A 31 -11.38 -0.67 7.09
CA VAL A 31 -9.97 -0.72 7.49
C VAL A 31 -9.21 0.37 6.74
N ILE A 32 -8.29 1.03 7.44
CA ILE A 32 -7.33 1.99 6.88
C ILE A 32 -5.91 1.65 7.37
N GLY A 33 -4.95 1.59 6.46
CA GLY A 33 -3.52 1.52 6.78
C GLY A 33 -2.94 2.93 6.86
N ILE A 34 -2.32 3.26 7.99
CA ILE A 34 -1.53 4.50 8.14
C ILE A 34 -0.09 4.12 7.83
N THR A 35 0.41 4.55 6.67
CA THR A 35 1.63 4.02 6.05
C THR A 35 2.52 5.13 5.51
N ASP A 36 2.77 6.14 6.34
CA ASP A 36 3.65 7.25 6.01
C ASP A 36 5.01 6.79 5.44
N HIS A 37 5.58 7.62 4.57
CA HIS A 37 6.89 7.39 4.01
C HIS A 37 7.97 7.35 5.09
N VAL A 38 8.86 6.36 5.00
CA VAL A 38 10.02 6.24 5.87
C VAL A 38 11.31 5.97 5.10
N ASP A 39 12.39 6.51 5.66
CA ASP A 39 13.76 6.14 5.34
C ASP A 39 14.60 6.04 6.62
N SER A 40 15.93 5.99 6.51
CA SER A 40 16.83 5.90 7.67
C SER A 40 16.81 7.15 8.56
N SER A 41 16.25 8.27 8.10
CA SER A 41 16.25 9.54 8.82
C SER A 41 15.06 9.72 9.77
N ASN A 42 13.92 9.09 9.49
CA ASN A 42 12.67 9.36 10.20
C ASN A 42 11.95 8.10 10.72
N VAL A 43 12.42 6.89 10.40
CA VAL A 43 11.71 5.64 10.73
C VAL A 43 11.45 5.47 12.23
N ASP A 44 12.38 5.93 13.08
CA ASP A 44 12.27 5.92 14.55
C ASP A 44 11.34 7.02 15.10
N PHE A 45 11.11 8.08 14.34
CA PHE A 45 10.13 9.12 14.63
C PHE A 45 8.70 8.70 14.24
N VAL A 46 8.53 8.16 13.03
CA VAL A 46 7.21 7.87 12.45
C VAL A 46 6.53 6.70 13.16
N ILE A 47 7.23 5.57 13.31
CA ILE A 47 6.65 4.32 13.82
C ILE A 47 5.96 4.43 15.19
N PRO A 48 6.59 5.00 16.23
CA PRO A 48 5.91 5.11 17.53
C PRO A 48 4.66 6.01 17.47
N ARG A 49 4.64 7.01 16.57
CA ARG A 49 3.51 7.95 16.42
C ARG A 49 2.33 7.31 15.72
N ILE A 50 2.54 6.58 14.62
CA ILE A 50 1.47 5.86 13.94
C ILE A 50 0.89 4.73 14.81
N ILE A 51 1.72 4.06 15.63
CA ILE A 51 1.25 3.02 16.57
C ILE A 51 0.30 3.64 17.59
N ASN A 52 0.68 4.77 18.20
CA ASN A 52 -0.15 5.47 19.17
C ASN A 52 -1.46 5.95 18.54
N ALA A 53 -1.40 6.57 17.36
CA ALA A 53 -2.61 7.02 16.66
C ALA A 53 -3.55 5.85 16.32
N CYS A 54 -3.01 4.74 15.77
CA CYS A 54 -3.81 3.56 15.45
C CYS A 54 -4.43 2.93 16.71
N LYS A 55 -3.73 2.94 17.85
CA LYS A 55 -4.26 2.47 19.13
C LYS A 55 -5.46 3.31 19.57
N ASP A 56 -5.36 4.63 19.49
CA ASP A 56 -6.45 5.53 19.89
C ASP A 56 -7.65 5.41 18.95
N ILE A 57 -7.43 5.33 17.64
CA ILE A 57 -8.50 5.10 16.65
C ILE A 57 -9.22 3.78 16.94
N ASN A 58 -8.46 2.68 17.08
CA ASN A 58 -9.01 1.34 17.29
C ASN A 58 -9.76 1.20 18.62
N LYS A 59 -9.37 1.96 19.66
CA LYS A 59 -10.03 1.92 20.95
C LYS A 59 -11.39 2.63 20.92
N ASN A 60 -11.52 3.68 20.11
CA ASN A 60 -12.65 4.61 20.22
C ASN A 60 -13.63 4.51 19.05
N TRP A 61 -13.22 4.03 17.87
CA TRP A 61 -14.02 4.12 16.64
C TRP A 61 -14.29 2.75 15.99
N LYS A 62 -15.18 2.74 14.98
CA LYS A 62 -15.59 1.51 14.27
C LYS A 62 -14.62 1.12 13.17
N ILE A 63 -13.98 2.09 12.53
CA ILE A 63 -12.92 1.84 11.55
C ILE A 63 -11.70 1.24 12.24
N LYS A 64 -11.12 0.20 11.63
CA LYS A 64 -9.86 -0.38 12.07
C LYS A 64 -8.70 0.37 11.41
N ALA A 65 -7.80 0.94 12.21
CA ALA A 65 -6.52 1.47 11.74
C ALA A 65 -5.40 0.43 11.93
N ILE A 66 -4.57 0.23 10.90
CA ILE A 66 -3.40 -0.64 10.92
C ILE A 66 -2.14 0.22 10.78
N PRO A 67 -1.21 0.19 11.76
CA PRO A 67 0.06 0.88 11.61
C PRO A 67 0.94 0.13 10.60
N GLY A 68 1.45 0.84 9.61
CA GLY A 68 2.41 0.36 8.64
C GLY A 68 3.36 1.45 8.20
N VAL A 69 4.23 1.14 7.25
CA VAL A 69 5.12 2.15 6.65
C VAL A 69 5.24 1.87 5.17
N GLU A 70 5.50 2.92 4.40
CA GLU A 70 6.03 2.79 3.05
C GLU A 70 7.51 3.17 3.05
N ILE A 71 8.38 2.21 2.71
CA ILE A 71 9.80 2.52 2.52
C ILE A 71 9.95 3.15 1.14
N THR A 72 10.44 4.39 1.10
CA THR A 72 10.38 5.25 -0.11
C THR A 72 11.76 5.73 -0.50
N HIS A 73 12.11 5.64 -1.79
CA HIS A 73 13.40 6.07 -2.36
C HIS A 73 14.68 5.57 -1.64
N MET A 74 14.57 4.50 -0.86
CA MET A 74 15.69 3.89 -0.15
C MET A 74 16.75 3.32 -1.13
N PRO A 75 18.06 3.48 -0.86
CA PRO A 75 19.09 2.75 -1.59
C PRO A 75 18.83 1.24 -1.60
N LEU A 76 19.07 0.59 -2.74
CA LEU A 76 18.75 -0.84 -2.93
C LEU A 76 19.36 -1.71 -1.83
N GLU A 77 20.61 -1.42 -1.46
CA GLU A 77 21.39 -2.14 -0.46
C GLU A 77 20.77 -2.07 0.95
N LEU A 78 19.92 -1.08 1.21
CA LEU A 78 19.32 -0.80 2.51
C LEU A 78 17.86 -1.22 2.61
N ILE A 79 17.18 -1.58 1.52
CA ILE A 79 15.76 -1.98 1.55
C ILE A 79 15.59 -3.18 2.50
N LYS A 80 16.39 -4.24 2.33
CA LYS A 80 16.28 -5.47 3.12
C LYS A 80 16.55 -5.27 4.61
N SER A 81 17.58 -4.49 4.96
CA SER A 81 17.90 -4.20 6.37
C SER A 81 16.82 -3.31 7.00
N THR A 82 16.27 -2.37 6.25
CA THR A 82 15.15 -1.51 6.70
C THR A 82 13.90 -2.32 6.96
N VAL A 83 13.49 -3.21 6.04
CA VAL A 83 12.34 -4.11 6.26
C VAL A 83 12.53 -4.95 7.53
N LYS A 84 13.73 -5.49 7.76
CA LYS A 84 14.04 -6.24 8.99
C LYS A 84 13.90 -5.39 10.24
N PHE A 85 14.42 -4.15 10.21
CA PHE A 85 14.33 -3.22 11.34
C PHE A 85 12.88 -2.85 11.65
N VAL A 86 12.11 -2.45 10.63
CA VAL A 86 10.68 -2.10 10.77
C VAL A 86 9.90 -3.27 11.39
N ARG A 87 10.18 -4.51 10.97
CA ARG A 87 9.54 -5.70 11.56
C ARG A 87 10.00 -5.98 12.99
N SER A 88 11.27 -5.76 13.34
CA SER A 88 11.77 -6.03 14.70
C SER A 88 11.15 -5.11 15.77
N ILE A 89 10.67 -3.93 15.36
CA ILE A 89 9.94 -2.99 16.22
C ILE A 89 8.41 -3.16 16.14
N GLY A 90 7.93 -4.25 15.52
CA GLY A 90 6.55 -4.70 15.61
C GLY A 90 5.62 -4.26 14.48
N ILE A 91 6.13 -3.54 13.47
CA ILE A 91 5.31 -3.19 12.29
C ILE A 91 5.13 -4.41 11.39
N LYS A 92 3.88 -4.82 11.21
CA LYS A 92 3.51 -5.97 10.37
C LYS A 92 3.26 -5.59 8.92
N LEU A 93 2.66 -4.42 8.68
CA LEU A 93 2.32 -3.91 7.35
C LEU A 93 3.50 -3.10 6.80
N VAL A 94 4.23 -3.68 5.87
CA VAL A 94 5.39 -3.04 5.24
C VAL A 94 5.16 -2.94 3.73
N LEU A 95 5.21 -1.72 3.23
CA LEU A 95 5.09 -1.38 1.82
C LEU A 95 6.45 -0.86 1.33
N VAL A 96 6.70 -0.99 0.03
CA VAL A 96 7.82 -0.28 -0.62
C VAL A 96 7.29 0.42 -1.86
N HIS A 97 7.68 1.68 -1.98
CA HIS A 97 7.45 2.53 -3.14
C HIS A 97 8.04 1.92 -4.41
N GLY A 98 7.19 1.34 -5.25
CA GLY A 98 7.61 0.65 -6.47
C GLY A 98 8.06 1.59 -7.59
N GLU A 99 8.58 1.03 -8.67
CA GLU A 99 9.15 1.76 -9.82
C GLU A 99 8.08 2.41 -10.71
N THR A 100 7.26 3.28 -10.11
CA THR A 100 6.27 4.10 -10.79
C THR A 100 6.88 4.88 -11.96
N ILE A 101 6.07 5.16 -12.98
CA ILE A 101 6.50 5.87 -14.19
C ILE A 101 6.54 7.40 -14.07
N VAL A 102 6.11 7.95 -12.92
CA VAL A 102 5.99 9.40 -12.71
C VAL A 102 7.04 9.98 -11.77
N GLU A 103 7.90 9.14 -11.17
CA GLU A 103 8.90 9.56 -10.18
C GLU A 103 10.25 8.85 -10.42
N PRO A 104 11.38 9.42 -9.95
CA PRO A 104 12.72 8.93 -10.26
C PRO A 104 13.16 7.78 -9.32
N VAL A 105 12.38 6.71 -9.26
CA VAL A 105 12.70 5.53 -8.43
C VAL A 105 13.85 4.74 -9.07
N ILE A 106 14.82 4.30 -8.25
CA ILE A 106 15.99 3.58 -8.75
C ILE A 106 15.58 2.21 -9.32
N LYS A 107 16.05 1.89 -10.53
CA LYS A 107 15.81 0.59 -11.16
C LYS A 107 16.43 -0.53 -10.32
N GLY A 108 15.67 -1.60 -10.10
CA GLY A 108 15.98 -2.70 -9.19
C GLY A 108 15.18 -2.65 -7.88
N THR A 109 14.50 -1.52 -7.59
CA THR A 109 13.69 -1.37 -6.38
C THR A 109 12.61 -2.43 -6.31
N ASN A 110 11.89 -2.68 -7.40
CA ASN A 110 10.84 -3.70 -7.43
C ASN A 110 11.39 -5.07 -7.02
N LYS A 111 12.49 -5.50 -7.64
CA LYS A 111 13.12 -6.81 -7.39
C LYS A 111 13.61 -6.95 -5.95
N GLU A 112 14.35 -5.96 -5.43
CA GLU A 112 14.92 -6.03 -4.08
C GLU A 112 13.83 -5.96 -3.00
N SER A 113 12.78 -5.18 -3.24
CA SER A 113 11.59 -5.10 -2.38
C SER A 113 10.91 -6.45 -2.23
N LEU A 114 10.73 -7.16 -3.35
CA LEU A 114 10.15 -8.50 -3.36
C LEU A 114 11.05 -9.52 -2.65
N LEU A 115 12.37 -9.40 -2.77
CA LEU A 115 13.32 -10.26 -2.05
C LEU A 115 13.36 -9.98 -0.53
N SER A 116 12.89 -8.81 -0.10
CA SER A 116 12.97 -8.33 1.28
C SER A 116 11.80 -8.77 2.18
N GLY A 117 10.74 -9.34 1.61
CA GLY A 117 9.61 -9.87 2.40
C GLY A 117 8.63 -8.80 2.89
N ILE A 118 8.31 -7.86 2.02
CA ILE A 118 7.26 -6.84 2.23
C ILE A 118 5.85 -7.43 2.04
N ASN A 119 4.81 -6.66 2.31
CA ASN A 119 3.42 -7.07 2.14
C ASN A 119 2.86 -6.62 0.78
N ILE A 120 3.11 -5.37 0.39
CA ILE A 120 2.60 -4.77 -0.85
C ILE A 120 3.75 -4.06 -1.55
N LEU A 121 3.96 -4.36 -2.83
CA LEU A 121 4.75 -3.51 -3.72
C LEU A 121 3.81 -2.46 -4.32
N THR A 122 3.94 -1.21 -3.88
CA THR A 122 3.04 -0.11 -4.25
C THR A 122 3.34 0.38 -5.66
N HIS A 123 2.30 0.78 -6.39
CA HIS A 123 2.34 1.30 -7.76
C HIS A 123 3.62 0.93 -8.56
N PRO A 124 3.81 -0.36 -8.91
CA PRO A 124 5.10 -0.88 -9.34
C PRO A 124 5.50 -0.48 -10.76
N GLY A 125 4.73 0.42 -11.38
CA GLY A 125 4.94 0.91 -12.74
C GLY A 125 4.92 -0.20 -13.77
N LEU A 126 5.94 -0.21 -14.63
CA LEU A 126 6.10 -1.20 -15.69
C LEU A 126 6.81 -2.47 -15.20
N ILE A 127 6.30 -3.07 -14.13
CA ILE A 127 6.85 -4.28 -13.50
C ILE A 127 7.10 -5.38 -14.54
N THR A 128 8.23 -6.09 -14.41
CA THR A 128 8.55 -7.20 -15.31
C THR A 128 7.73 -8.45 -14.99
N LEU A 129 7.60 -9.37 -15.96
CA LEU A 129 6.99 -10.67 -15.70
C LEU A 129 7.78 -11.50 -14.67
N GLU A 130 9.11 -11.35 -14.63
CA GLU A 130 9.97 -12.02 -13.65
C GLU A 130 9.67 -11.55 -12.23
N ASP A 131 9.60 -10.24 -12.02
CA ASP A 131 9.26 -9.66 -10.72
C ASP A 131 7.81 -9.98 -10.32
N ALA A 132 6.85 -9.96 -11.25
CA ALA A 132 5.48 -10.38 -10.95
C ALA A 132 5.40 -11.86 -10.52
N LYS A 133 6.16 -12.76 -11.16
CA LYS A 133 6.28 -14.17 -10.73
C LYS A 133 6.92 -14.29 -9.35
N LEU A 134 7.93 -13.47 -9.07
CA LEU A 134 8.55 -13.42 -7.75
C LEU A 134 7.54 -12.99 -6.68
N ALA A 135 6.74 -11.95 -6.95
CA ALA A 135 5.66 -11.51 -6.07
C ALA A 135 4.66 -12.63 -5.77
N ALA A 136 4.21 -13.36 -6.81
CA ALA A 136 3.33 -14.52 -6.66
C ALA A 136 3.96 -15.61 -5.77
N SER A 137 5.21 -15.99 -6.02
CA SER A 137 5.91 -17.04 -5.26
C SER A 137 6.13 -16.70 -3.79
N LYS A 138 6.24 -15.41 -3.48
CA LYS A 138 6.46 -14.90 -2.12
C LYS A 138 5.18 -14.46 -1.42
N ASN A 139 4.02 -14.61 -2.08
CA ASN A 139 2.73 -14.12 -1.60
C ASN A 139 2.78 -12.63 -1.21
N ILE A 140 3.46 -11.84 -2.05
CA ILE A 140 3.50 -10.37 -1.97
C ILE A 140 2.47 -9.82 -2.95
N TYR A 141 1.68 -8.86 -2.49
CA TYR A 141 0.61 -8.27 -3.28
C TYR A 141 1.17 -7.16 -4.17
N LEU A 142 0.66 -7.07 -5.40
CA LEU A 142 0.91 -5.94 -6.30
C LEU A 142 -0.24 -4.94 -6.19
N GLU A 143 0.10 -3.67 -6.10
CA GLU A 143 -0.91 -2.62 -5.98
C GLU A 143 -1.46 -2.18 -7.34
N ILE A 144 -2.79 -2.12 -7.42
CA ILE A 144 -3.51 -1.21 -8.29
C ILE A 144 -3.78 0.05 -7.47
N THR A 145 -3.43 1.22 -7.99
CA THR A 145 -3.62 2.48 -7.25
C THR A 145 -4.67 3.37 -7.89
N ALA A 146 -5.44 4.09 -7.08
CA ALA A 146 -6.30 5.17 -7.53
C ALA A 146 -5.58 6.53 -7.65
N ARG A 147 -4.30 6.61 -7.26
CA ARG A 147 -3.53 7.85 -7.27
C ARG A 147 -3.23 8.32 -8.69
N LYS A 148 -3.57 9.57 -8.95
CA LYS A 148 -3.30 10.25 -10.22
C LYS A 148 -1.81 10.17 -10.56
N GLY A 149 -1.50 9.81 -11.80
CA GLY A 149 -0.12 9.63 -12.25
C GLY A 149 0.33 8.18 -12.09
N HIS A 150 0.43 7.67 -10.86
CA HIS A 150 0.80 6.28 -10.60
C HIS A 150 -0.17 5.27 -11.28
N SER A 151 -1.46 5.60 -11.31
CA SER A 151 -2.52 4.77 -11.90
C SER A 151 -2.39 4.55 -13.41
N LEU A 152 -1.55 5.32 -14.11
CA LEU A 152 -1.36 5.21 -15.57
C LEU A 152 -0.84 3.84 -15.99
N SER A 153 -0.15 3.13 -15.09
CA SER A 153 0.41 1.80 -15.34
C SER A 153 -0.49 0.63 -14.91
N ASN A 154 -1.67 0.90 -14.31
CA ASN A 154 -2.53 -0.14 -13.72
C ASN A 154 -2.85 -1.29 -14.70
N GLY A 155 -3.17 -0.97 -15.96
CA GLY A 155 -3.47 -2.01 -16.97
C GLY A 155 -2.29 -2.94 -17.24
N HIS A 156 -1.05 -2.44 -17.17
CA HIS A 156 0.16 -3.25 -17.27
C HIS A 156 0.33 -4.14 -16.04
N VAL A 157 0.14 -3.60 -14.84
CA VAL A 157 0.19 -4.36 -13.59
C VAL A 157 -0.81 -5.52 -13.61
N VAL A 158 -2.05 -5.27 -14.05
CA VAL A 158 -3.08 -6.30 -14.22
C VAL A 158 -2.65 -7.39 -15.21
N LYS A 159 -2.11 -7.00 -16.36
CA LYS A 159 -1.60 -7.95 -17.35
C LYS A 159 -0.50 -8.85 -16.75
N MET A 160 0.46 -8.25 -16.04
CA MET A 160 1.55 -9.01 -15.40
C MET A 160 1.05 -9.91 -14.28
N ALA A 161 0.11 -9.46 -13.45
CA ALA A 161 -0.50 -10.25 -12.41
C ALA A 161 -1.24 -11.48 -12.96
N ARG A 162 -2.02 -11.31 -14.04
CA ARG A 162 -2.69 -12.43 -14.74
C ARG A 162 -1.69 -13.47 -15.26
N MET A 163 -0.59 -13.02 -15.87
CA MET A 163 0.42 -13.91 -16.44
C MET A 163 1.26 -14.64 -15.39
N SER A 164 1.35 -14.09 -14.18
CA SER A 164 2.21 -14.62 -13.09
C SER A 164 1.44 -15.33 -11.98
N GLY A 165 0.13 -15.07 -11.85
CA GLY A 165 -0.66 -15.48 -10.70
C GLY A 165 -0.47 -14.59 -9.46
N ALA A 166 0.18 -13.42 -9.59
CA ALA A 166 0.35 -12.50 -8.47
C ALA A 166 -0.99 -11.95 -8.00
N LYS A 167 -1.16 -11.81 -6.68
CA LYS A 167 -2.36 -11.24 -6.08
C LYS A 167 -2.33 -9.71 -6.21
N LEU A 168 -3.50 -9.14 -6.47
CA LEU A 168 -3.71 -7.70 -6.59
C LEU A 168 -4.46 -7.16 -5.37
N VAL A 169 -4.11 -5.94 -4.93
CA VAL A 169 -4.87 -5.11 -3.96
C VAL A 169 -5.14 -3.74 -4.57
N LEU A 170 -6.20 -3.06 -4.11
CA LEU A 170 -6.47 -1.67 -4.46
C LEU A 170 -6.21 -0.77 -3.26
N ASN A 171 -5.42 0.27 -3.46
CA ASN A 171 -5.26 1.35 -2.48
C ASN A 171 -5.35 2.72 -3.17
N THR A 172 -5.47 3.78 -2.36
CA THR A 172 -5.58 5.14 -2.90
C THR A 172 -4.27 5.91 -2.95
N ASP A 173 -3.29 5.52 -2.12
CA ASP A 173 -2.08 6.31 -1.91
C ASP A 173 -2.45 7.78 -1.55
N SER A 174 -3.37 7.89 -0.58
CA SER A 174 -3.98 9.16 -0.21
C SER A 174 -3.02 10.06 0.54
N HIS A 175 -2.76 11.24 -0.02
CA HIS A 175 -2.01 12.32 0.64
C HIS A 175 -2.93 13.47 1.04
N THR A 176 -3.97 13.73 0.23
CA THR A 176 -4.95 14.80 0.47
C THR A 176 -6.34 14.23 0.71
N PRO A 177 -7.27 14.95 1.37
CA PRO A 177 -8.62 14.47 1.64
C PRO A 177 -9.40 14.00 0.40
N GLU A 178 -9.14 14.63 -0.75
CA GLU A 178 -9.79 14.37 -2.04
C GLU A 178 -9.35 13.04 -2.65
N ASN A 179 -8.23 12.48 -2.21
CA ASN A 179 -7.73 11.19 -2.70
C ASN A 179 -8.54 10.00 -2.16
N LEU A 180 -9.27 10.17 -1.05
CA LEU A 180 -10.15 9.13 -0.51
C LEU A 180 -11.35 8.90 -1.44
N ILE A 181 -11.58 7.65 -1.84
CA ILE A 181 -12.61 7.26 -2.80
C ILE A 181 -13.71 6.40 -2.17
N THR A 182 -14.86 6.30 -2.82
CA THR A 182 -15.92 5.36 -2.41
C THR A 182 -15.67 3.97 -3.00
N LYS A 183 -16.34 2.95 -2.47
CA LYS A 183 -16.29 1.59 -3.04
C LYS A 183 -16.73 1.58 -4.52
N ASP A 184 -17.77 2.33 -4.86
CA ASP A 184 -18.28 2.43 -6.23
C ASP A 184 -17.23 3.02 -7.18
N PHE A 185 -16.45 4.01 -6.72
CA PHE A 185 -15.37 4.57 -7.52
C PHE A 185 -14.18 3.60 -7.63
N ALA A 186 -13.85 2.89 -6.54
CA ALA A 186 -12.86 1.81 -6.55
C ALA A 186 -13.18 0.73 -7.59
N GLU A 187 -14.44 0.31 -7.71
CA GLU A 187 -14.88 -0.63 -8.75
C GLU A 187 -14.66 -0.09 -10.16
N LYS A 188 -14.88 1.22 -10.38
CA LYS A 188 -14.61 1.87 -11.67
C LYS A 188 -13.12 1.95 -11.98
N VAL A 189 -12.26 2.23 -10.98
CA VAL A 189 -10.80 2.23 -11.14
C VAL A 189 -10.32 0.84 -11.57
N LEU A 190 -10.79 -0.21 -10.90
CA LEU A 190 -10.41 -1.59 -11.23
C LEU A 190 -10.94 -2.03 -12.60
N LEU A 191 -12.19 -1.68 -12.94
CA LEU A 191 -12.73 -1.93 -14.27
C LEU A 191 -11.92 -1.19 -15.34
N GLY A 192 -11.55 0.07 -15.08
CA GLY A 192 -10.70 0.88 -15.97
C GLY A 192 -9.27 0.34 -16.12
N ALA A 193 -8.76 -0.35 -15.11
CA ALA A 193 -7.50 -1.11 -15.17
C ALA A 193 -7.63 -2.41 -16.00
N GLY A 194 -8.84 -2.77 -16.43
CA GLY A 194 -9.10 -3.90 -17.32
C GLY A 194 -9.46 -5.21 -16.59
N LEU A 195 -9.82 -5.16 -15.30
CA LEU A 195 -10.34 -6.31 -14.56
C LEU A 195 -11.83 -6.57 -14.88
N ASP A 196 -12.25 -7.83 -14.86
CA ASP A 196 -13.66 -8.21 -14.88
C ASP A 196 -14.29 -8.21 -13.47
N LYS A 197 -15.61 -8.44 -13.38
CA LYS A 197 -16.34 -8.43 -12.10
C LYS A 197 -15.85 -9.49 -11.10
N LYS A 198 -15.41 -10.66 -11.55
CA LYS A 198 -14.91 -11.72 -10.68
C LYS A 198 -13.54 -11.35 -10.13
N GLU A 199 -12.68 -10.81 -10.98
CA GLU A 199 -11.35 -10.35 -10.58
C GLU A 199 -11.44 -9.15 -9.63
N ILE A 200 -12.37 -8.20 -9.87
CA ILE A 200 -12.66 -7.10 -8.94
C ILE A 200 -13.05 -7.63 -7.56
N ALA A 201 -13.96 -8.60 -7.50
CA ALA A 201 -14.34 -9.23 -6.24
C ALA A 201 -13.14 -9.91 -5.56
N GLN A 202 -12.27 -10.55 -6.33
CA GLN A 202 -11.05 -11.16 -5.83
C GLN A 202 -10.05 -10.12 -5.30
N VAL A 203 -9.91 -8.95 -5.92
CA VAL A 203 -9.07 -7.85 -5.40
C VAL A 203 -9.57 -7.39 -4.03
N PHE A 204 -10.88 -7.21 -3.85
CA PHE A 204 -11.40 -6.84 -2.53
C PHE A 204 -11.21 -7.95 -1.50
N LYS A 205 -11.41 -9.22 -1.88
CA LYS A 205 -11.13 -10.37 -1.01
C LYS A 205 -9.65 -10.43 -0.61
N ASN A 206 -8.74 -10.17 -1.54
CA ASN A 206 -7.30 -10.09 -1.27
C ASN A 206 -6.98 -9.03 -0.22
N SER A 207 -7.59 -7.83 -0.31
CA SER A 207 -7.43 -6.79 0.69
C SER A 207 -7.99 -7.19 2.06
N GLU A 208 -9.13 -7.92 2.10
CA GLU A 208 -9.69 -8.47 3.35
C GLU A 208 -8.79 -9.53 3.99
N GLU A 209 -8.27 -10.47 3.19
CA GLU A 209 -7.33 -11.51 3.64
C GLU A 209 -6.04 -10.89 4.19
N LEU A 210 -5.47 -9.91 3.48
CA LEU A 210 -4.26 -9.22 3.92
C LEU A 210 -4.51 -8.46 5.23
N ALA A 211 -5.59 -7.68 5.31
CA ALA A 211 -5.93 -6.93 6.52
C ALA A 211 -6.17 -7.86 7.73
N ALA A 212 -6.83 -9.00 7.53
CA ALA A 212 -7.09 -9.98 8.58
C ALA A 212 -5.78 -10.60 9.12
N GLY A 213 -4.81 -10.88 8.24
CA GLY A 213 -3.50 -11.41 8.65
C GLY A 213 -2.60 -10.42 9.41
N LEU A 214 -2.93 -9.13 9.37
CA LEU A 214 -2.18 -8.06 10.06
C LEU A 214 -2.75 -7.73 11.44
N ALA A 215 -3.97 -8.17 11.74
CA ALA A 215 -4.68 -7.90 13.00
C ALA A 215 -4.01 -8.56 14.22
#